data_AF-A0A2J5PU20-F1
#
_entry.id   AF-A0A2J5PU20-F1
#
_cell.length_a   1.000
_cell.length_b   1.000
_cell.length_c   1.000
_cell.angle_alpha   90.00
_cell.angle_beta   90.00
_cell.angle_gamma   90.00
#
_symmetry.space_group_name_H-M   'P 1'
#
loop_
_entity.id
_entity.type
_entity.pdbx_description
1 polymer ?
#
loop_
_entity_poly.entity_id
_entity_poly.type
_entity_poly.pdbx_seq_one_letter_code
_entity_poly.pdbx_strand_id
1 'polypeptide(L)'
;ATTPNNRVADGQGFLRQWSDVAKARKLSRLYIGEPSAEAVAAQMPDLILISATGGDSAMMLYDQLSTIAPTLIINYDDKSWQALLIQLGVITGHEKQAAERIAEFDKKLAALKEKMKLPPQPVTALVYTAAAHSANIWTKESAQGQLLEQLGFTLADLPGGLHASQSQGKRHDIVQLGGENLAAGLNGQSLFLFAGDQKDADAINANPLLAHLPAVEGKRVYPLGTETFRLDYYSAVLVLQRLAALFA
;
A
#
# COMPACT_ATOMS: atom_id res chain seq x y z
N ALA A 1 4.28 9.88 9.35
CA ALA A 1 5.67 9.36 9.31
C ALA A 1 5.75 8.15 10.24
N THR A 2 6.71 7.27 10.05
CA THR A 2 6.87 6.03 10.85
C THR A 2 8.27 5.96 11.47
N THR A 3 8.62 4.83 12.06
CA THR A 3 9.96 4.55 12.59
C THR A 3 11.01 4.76 11.49
N PRO A 4 12.06 5.58 11.71
CA PRO A 4 13.10 5.81 10.71
C PRO A 4 13.86 4.55 10.32
N ASN A 5 14.48 4.59 9.14
CA ASN A 5 15.39 3.56 8.63
C ASN A 5 14.79 2.14 8.61
N ASN A 6 13.47 2.04 8.40
CA ASN A 6 12.80 0.75 8.27
C ASN A 6 12.59 0.40 6.78
N ARG A 7 11.89 -0.71 6.50
CA ARG A 7 11.62 -1.19 5.15
C ARG A 7 10.95 -0.18 4.22
N VAL A 8 10.09 0.71 4.73
CA VAL A 8 9.25 1.60 3.91
C VAL A 8 9.58 3.10 4.07
N ALA A 9 10.34 3.47 5.10
CA ALA A 9 10.68 4.85 5.42
C ALA A 9 12.19 5.17 5.45
N ASP A 10 12.50 6.44 5.16
CA ASP A 10 13.84 6.99 5.15
C ASP A 10 14.40 7.28 6.56
N GLY A 11 15.57 7.93 6.64
CA GLY A 11 16.22 8.29 7.90
C GLY A 11 15.48 9.31 8.77
N GLN A 12 14.45 9.97 8.25
CA GLN A 12 13.56 10.86 9.01
C GLN A 12 12.20 10.20 9.33
N GLY A 13 11.95 9.00 8.80
CA GLY A 13 10.67 8.31 8.96
C GLY A 13 9.62 8.70 7.93
N PHE A 14 9.96 9.47 6.89
CA PHE A 14 9.07 9.73 5.76
C PHE A 14 9.04 8.53 4.84
N LEU A 15 7.87 8.23 4.25
CA LEU A 15 7.75 7.10 3.32
C LEU A 15 8.61 7.38 2.08
N ARG A 16 9.38 6.38 1.65
CA ARG A 16 10.44 6.56 0.65
C ARG A 16 9.95 7.22 -0.64
N GLN A 17 8.76 6.84 -1.12
CA GLN A 17 8.21 7.32 -2.39
C GLN A 17 8.01 8.84 -2.47
N TRP A 18 7.84 9.52 -1.33
CA TRP A 18 7.64 10.98 -1.30
C TRP A 18 8.61 11.69 -0.35
N SER A 19 9.60 10.98 0.20
CA SER A 19 10.54 11.52 1.20
C SER A 19 11.31 12.76 0.70
N ASP A 20 11.70 12.81 -0.56
CA ASP A 20 12.38 13.98 -1.15
C ASP A 20 11.44 15.18 -1.27
N VAL A 21 10.17 14.94 -1.59
CA VAL A 21 9.13 15.99 -1.58
C VAL A 21 8.91 16.49 -0.17
N ALA A 22 8.89 15.60 0.84
CA ALA A 22 8.78 15.98 2.24
C ALA A 22 9.87 16.98 2.65
N LYS A 23 11.12 16.65 2.32
CA LYS A 23 12.30 17.49 2.63
C LYS A 23 12.25 18.81 1.89
N ALA A 24 11.95 18.79 0.60
CA ALA A 24 11.83 20.01 -0.22
C ALA A 24 10.73 20.95 0.31
N ARG A 25 9.64 20.38 0.82
CA ARG A 25 8.53 21.12 1.45
C ARG A 25 8.76 21.43 2.93
N LYS A 26 9.91 21.02 3.50
CA LYS A 26 10.27 21.21 4.91
C LYS A 26 9.20 20.68 5.87
N LEU A 27 8.60 19.54 5.54
CA LEU A 27 7.61 18.92 6.41
C LEU A 27 8.26 18.46 7.71
N SER A 28 7.56 18.71 8.81
CA SER A 28 7.98 18.32 10.15
C SER A 28 7.26 17.05 10.57
N ARG A 29 8.01 16.10 11.12
CA ARG A 29 7.45 14.95 11.83
C ARG A 29 7.28 15.32 13.30
N LEU A 30 6.09 15.09 13.84
CA LEU A 30 5.74 15.49 15.20
C LEU A 30 6.11 14.44 16.27
N TYR A 31 6.05 13.16 15.94
CA TYR A 31 6.34 12.05 16.87
C TYR A 31 6.84 10.79 16.16
N ILE A 32 7.35 9.82 16.93
CA ILE A 32 7.74 8.48 16.47
C ILE A 32 7.01 7.45 17.32
N GLY A 33 6.40 6.45 16.67
CA GLY A 33 5.62 5.45 17.38
C GLY A 33 4.25 6.02 17.73
N GLU A 34 4.01 6.23 19.02
CA GLU A 34 2.69 6.59 19.52
C GLU A 34 2.32 8.07 19.24
N PRO A 35 1.06 8.34 18.86
CA PRO A 35 0.58 9.69 18.62
C PRO A 35 0.52 10.52 19.91
N SER A 36 0.77 11.83 19.79
CA SER A 36 0.78 12.79 20.91
C SER A 36 -0.07 14.01 20.59
N ALA A 37 -1.15 14.20 21.35
CA ALA A 37 -2.01 15.37 21.21
C ALA A 37 -1.28 16.68 21.57
N GLU A 38 -0.37 16.64 22.56
CA GLU A 38 0.46 17.79 22.94
C GLU A 38 1.39 18.22 21.80
N ALA A 39 2.04 17.26 21.13
CA ALA A 39 2.90 17.54 19.99
C ALA A 39 2.11 18.14 18.81
N VAL A 40 0.85 17.71 18.62
CA VAL A 40 -0.06 18.29 17.62
C VAL A 40 -0.50 19.70 18.03
N ALA A 41 -0.88 19.92 19.29
CA ALA A 41 -1.29 21.23 19.81
C ALA A 41 -0.19 22.29 19.63
N ALA A 42 1.06 21.91 19.83
CA ALA A 42 2.22 22.80 19.65
C ALA A 42 2.39 23.32 18.21
N GLN A 43 1.77 22.67 17.22
CA GLN A 43 1.77 23.14 15.82
C GLN A 43 0.66 24.14 15.50
N MET A 44 -0.30 24.35 16.41
CA MET A 44 -1.49 25.18 16.20
C MET A 44 -2.17 24.88 14.84
N PRO A 45 -2.57 23.62 14.59
CA PRO A 45 -3.15 23.24 13.31
C PRO A 45 -4.52 23.90 13.11
N ASP A 46 -4.87 24.14 11.85
CA ASP A 46 -6.22 24.56 11.42
C ASP A 46 -7.08 23.37 10.95
N LEU A 47 -6.46 22.23 10.69
CA LEU A 47 -7.10 20.97 10.33
C LEU A 47 -6.27 19.77 10.81
N ILE A 48 -6.93 18.76 11.38
CA ILE A 48 -6.31 17.48 11.76
C ILE A 48 -7.01 16.36 11.00
N LEU A 49 -6.21 15.47 10.38
CA LEU A 49 -6.71 14.27 9.72
C LEU A 49 -6.23 13.03 10.47
N ILE A 50 -7.16 12.13 10.79
CA ILE A 50 -6.91 10.86 11.48
C ILE A 50 -7.26 9.71 10.54
N SER A 51 -6.40 8.70 10.39
CA SER A 51 -6.77 7.49 9.69
C SER A 51 -7.74 6.64 10.51
N ALA A 52 -8.79 6.13 9.88
CA ALA A 52 -9.80 5.30 10.53
C ALA A 52 -9.24 3.94 10.99
N THR A 53 -8.31 3.37 10.22
CA THR A 53 -7.74 2.04 10.45
C THR A 53 -6.22 2.03 10.22
N GLY A 54 -5.58 0.91 10.56
CA GLY A 54 -4.13 0.73 10.42
C GLY A 54 -3.31 1.14 11.63
N GLY A 55 -2.03 0.74 11.66
CA GLY A 55 -1.12 1.07 12.76
C GLY A 55 -0.71 2.55 12.83
N ASP A 56 -1.16 3.37 11.87
CA ASP A 56 -1.00 4.83 11.88
C ASP A 56 -2.24 5.56 12.44
N SER A 57 -3.28 4.83 12.85
CA SER A 57 -4.50 5.41 13.39
C SER A 57 -4.28 6.05 14.76
N ALA A 58 -4.64 7.33 14.87
CA ALA A 58 -4.70 8.08 16.12
C ALA A 58 -6.13 8.18 16.68
N MET A 59 -7.02 7.26 16.32
CA MET A 59 -8.44 7.27 16.71
C MET A 59 -8.66 7.37 18.22
N MET A 60 -7.79 6.75 19.02
CA MET A 60 -7.86 6.82 20.49
C MET A 60 -7.70 8.26 21.05
N LEU A 61 -7.14 9.17 20.25
CA LEU A 61 -6.93 10.57 20.62
C LEU A 61 -7.96 11.52 19.99
N TYR A 62 -9.00 11.01 19.30
CA TYR A 62 -9.96 11.86 18.60
C TYR A 62 -10.54 12.96 19.49
N ASP A 63 -11.01 12.63 20.70
CA ASP A 63 -11.61 13.61 21.60
C ASP A 63 -10.61 14.73 21.96
N GLN A 64 -9.36 14.37 22.25
CA GLN A 64 -8.30 15.35 22.55
C GLN A 64 -7.97 16.22 21.33
N LEU A 65 -7.79 15.60 20.16
CA LEU A 65 -7.45 16.30 18.93
C LEU A 65 -8.57 17.24 18.46
N SER A 66 -9.83 16.84 18.68
CA SER A 66 -11.01 17.66 18.36
C SER A 66 -11.10 18.96 19.16
N THR A 67 -10.49 19.01 20.35
CA THR A 67 -10.38 20.26 21.13
C THR A 67 -9.32 21.22 20.59
N ILE A 68 -8.37 20.73 19.80
CA ILE A 68 -7.26 21.52 19.25
C ILE A 68 -7.70 22.22 17.95
N ALA A 69 -8.29 21.46 17.02
CA ALA A 69 -8.70 21.94 15.71
C ALA A 69 -9.80 21.05 15.09
N PRO A 70 -10.50 21.51 14.03
CA PRO A 70 -11.37 20.66 13.22
C PRO A 70 -10.67 19.35 12.86
N THR A 71 -11.25 18.23 13.28
CA THR A 71 -10.65 16.89 13.18
C THR A 71 -11.53 15.98 12.34
N LEU A 72 -10.99 15.44 11.26
CA LEU A 72 -11.70 14.54 10.36
C LEU A 72 -11.08 13.14 10.38
N ILE A 73 -11.95 12.13 10.43
CA ILE A 73 -11.56 10.73 10.31
C ILE A 73 -11.67 10.32 8.84
N ILE A 74 -10.58 9.80 8.29
CA ILE A 74 -10.46 9.43 6.89
C ILE A 74 -10.17 7.94 6.80
N ASN A 75 -11.05 7.20 6.14
CA ASN A 75 -10.78 5.81 5.81
C ASN A 75 -10.02 5.71 4.48
N TYR A 76 -8.97 4.88 4.44
CA TYR A 76 -8.17 4.64 3.24
C TYR A 76 -8.14 3.16 2.80
N ASP A 77 -8.73 2.24 3.57
CA ASP A 77 -8.59 0.79 3.36
C ASP A 77 -9.69 0.17 2.46
N ASP A 78 -10.58 0.98 1.91
CA ASP A 78 -11.76 0.56 1.13
C ASP A 78 -11.90 1.32 -0.20
N LYS A 79 -10.87 2.07 -0.60
CA LYS A 79 -10.91 2.95 -1.77
C LYS A 79 -9.58 3.08 -2.48
N SER A 80 -9.61 3.45 -3.75
CA SER A 80 -8.41 3.79 -4.51
C SER A 80 -7.72 5.05 -3.97
N TRP A 81 -6.44 5.21 -4.30
CA TRP A 81 -5.71 6.43 -3.98
C TRP A 81 -6.29 7.65 -4.72
N GLN A 82 -6.86 7.47 -5.91
CA GLN A 82 -7.55 8.54 -6.64
C GLN A 82 -8.79 9.04 -5.89
N ALA A 83 -9.63 8.10 -5.41
CA ALA A 83 -10.83 8.45 -4.65
C ALA A 83 -10.48 9.17 -3.34
N LEU A 84 -9.45 8.69 -2.63
CA LEU A 84 -8.92 9.36 -1.44
C LEU A 84 -8.39 10.75 -1.77
N LEU A 85 -7.66 10.92 -2.88
CA LEU A 85 -7.12 12.21 -3.30
C LEU A 85 -8.24 13.22 -3.65
N ILE A 86 -9.34 12.77 -4.26
CA ILE A 86 -10.52 13.63 -4.50
C ILE A 86 -11.12 14.09 -3.17
N GLN A 87 -11.32 13.17 -2.21
CA GLN A 87 -11.85 13.51 -0.90
C GLN A 87 -10.97 14.54 -0.18
N LEU A 88 -9.65 14.33 -0.18
CA LEU A 88 -8.69 15.27 0.39
C LEU A 88 -8.67 16.60 -0.35
N GLY A 89 -8.84 16.58 -1.68
CA GLY A 89 -8.98 17.78 -2.50
C GLY A 89 -10.16 18.64 -2.04
N VAL A 90 -11.34 18.06 -1.82
CA VAL A 90 -12.52 18.78 -1.32
C VAL A 90 -12.29 19.32 0.09
N ILE A 91 -11.73 18.51 0.99
CA ILE A 91 -11.47 18.91 2.39
C ILE A 91 -10.52 20.12 2.45
N THR A 92 -9.55 20.19 1.55
CA THR A 92 -8.48 21.19 1.58
C THR A 92 -8.67 22.32 0.57
N GLY A 93 -9.72 22.31 -0.25
CA GLY A 93 -9.93 23.28 -1.34
C GLY A 93 -8.93 23.17 -2.50
N HIS A 94 -8.43 21.95 -2.76
CA HIS A 94 -7.43 21.62 -3.78
C HIS A 94 -7.99 20.65 -4.85
N GLU A 95 -9.29 20.75 -5.17
CA GLU A 95 -9.99 19.87 -6.11
C GLU A 95 -9.34 19.89 -7.50
N LYS A 96 -8.92 21.07 -7.96
CA LYS A 96 -8.26 21.23 -9.26
C LYS A 96 -6.93 20.46 -9.31
N GLN A 97 -6.11 20.59 -8.26
CA GLN A 97 -4.82 19.90 -8.16
C GLN A 97 -5.02 18.38 -8.05
N ALA A 98 -6.04 17.93 -7.32
CA ALA A 98 -6.41 16.52 -7.25
C ALA A 98 -6.78 15.97 -8.64
N ALA A 99 -7.64 16.67 -9.38
CA ALA A 99 -8.06 16.29 -10.73
C ALA A 99 -6.88 16.27 -11.73
N GLU A 100 -5.99 17.26 -11.67
CA GLU A 100 -4.80 17.32 -12.53
C GLU A 100 -3.85 16.14 -12.29
N ARG A 101 -3.62 15.76 -11.02
CA ARG A 101 -2.75 14.62 -10.68
C ARG A 101 -3.33 13.28 -11.12
N ILE A 102 -4.65 13.12 -10.98
CA ILE A 102 -5.35 11.93 -11.46
C ILE A 102 -5.27 11.85 -12.99
N ALA A 103 -5.57 12.95 -13.69
CA ALA A 103 -5.49 13.00 -15.15
C ALA A 103 -4.08 12.73 -15.69
N GLU A 104 -3.03 13.22 -15.00
CA GLU A 104 -1.64 12.91 -15.36
C GLU A 104 -1.34 11.42 -15.20
N PHE A 105 -1.81 10.82 -14.10
CA PHE A 105 -1.63 9.41 -13.84
C PHE A 105 -2.38 8.53 -14.85
N ASP A 106 -3.64 8.83 -15.12
CA ASP A 106 -4.49 8.04 -16.03
C ASP A 106 -3.90 8.00 -17.45
N LYS A 107 -3.28 9.09 -17.90
CA LYS A 107 -2.53 9.12 -19.17
C LYS A 107 -1.35 8.15 -19.16
N LYS A 108 -0.57 8.11 -18.07
CA LYS A 108 0.57 7.16 -17.93
C LYS A 108 0.08 5.72 -17.87
N LEU A 109 -1.02 5.49 -17.14
CA LEU A 109 -1.63 4.16 -17.01
C LEU A 109 -2.14 3.65 -18.36
N ALA A 110 -2.88 4.46 -19.10
CA ALA A 110 -3.39 4.09 -20.42
C ALA A 110 -2.24 3.77 -21.40
N ALA A 111 -1.23 4.64 -21.45
CA ALA A 111 -0.05 4.44 -22.30
C ALA A 111 0.75 3.18 -21.95
N LEU A 112 0.81 2.81 -20.67
CA LEU A 112 1.44 1.55 -20.25
C LEU A 112 0.58 0.34 -20.63
N LYS A 113 -0.73 0.41 -20.37
CA LYS A 113 -1.67 -0.69 -20.64
C LYS A 113 -1.65 -1.14 -22.10
N GLU A 114 -1.48 -0.20 -23.04
CA GLU A 114 -1.35 -0.51 -24.47
C GLU A 114 -0.06 -1.27 -24.84
N LYS A 115 1.02 -1.07 -24.08
CA LYS A 115 2.34 -1.66 -24.37
C LYS A 115 2.60 -2.95 -23.62
N MET A 116 1.95 -3.12 -22.48
CA MET A 116 2.23 -4.19 -21.53
C MET A 116 1.74 -5.55 -22.03
N LYS A 117 2.62 -6.55 -21.98
CA LYS A 117 2.26 -7.97 -22.11
C LYS A 117 2.12 -8.59 -20.72
N LEU A 118 0.88 -8.84 -20.32
CA LEU A 118 0.59 -9.40 -19.01
C LEU A 118 1.27 -10.77 -18.82
N PRO A 119 1.84 -11.06 -17.64
CA PRO A 119 2.29 -12.40 -17.28
C PRO A 119 1.07 -13.33 -17.13
N PRO A 120 1.28 -14.65 -16.98
CA PRO A 120 0.21 -15.59 -16.64
C PRO A 120 -0.71 -15.11 -15.51
N GLN A 121 -2.02 -15.14 -15.78
CA GLN A 121 -3.12 -14.73 -14.91
C GLN A 121 -3.81 -15.96 -14.30
N PRO A 122 -4.53 -15.83 -13.16
CA PRO A 122 -4.65 -14.63 -12.33
C PRO A 122 -3.38 -14.36 -11.51
N VAL A 123 -3.26 -13.17 -10.94
CA VAL A 123 -2.11 -12.77 -10.10
C VAL A 123 -2.52 -12.66 -8.63
N THR A 124 -1.60 -12.95 -7.72
CA THR A 124 -1.77 -12.65 -6.30
C THR A 124 -0.87 -11.48 -5.92
N ALA A 125 -1.46 -10.42 -5.37
CA ALA A 125 -0.73 -9.26 -4.86
C ALA A 125 -0.60 -9.35 -3.34
N LEU A 126 0.61 -9.16 -2.81
CA LEU A 126 0.86 -9.36 -1.38
C LEU A 126 1.97 -8.47 -0.84
N VAL A 127 2.02 -8.36 0.49
CA VAL A 127 3.23 -8.01 1.25
C VAL A 127 3.72 -9.26 1.96
N TYR A 128 4.93 -9.71 1.65
CA TYR A 128 5.53 -10.89 2.29
C TYR A 128 6.41 -10.50 3.48
N THR A 129 6.29 -11.25 4.58
CA THR A 129 7.13 -11.12 5.77
C THR A 129 7.88 -12.43 6.00
N ALA A 130 9.09 -12.52 5.43
CA ALA A 130 9.89 -13.74 5.44
C ALA A 130 10.14 -14.28 6.86
N ALA A 131 10.53 -13.41 7.81
CA ALA A 131 10.83 -13.81 9.18
C ALA A 131 9.63 -14.45 9.91
N ALA A 132 8.41 -14.03 9.57
CA ALA A 132 7.18 -14.52 10.19
C ALA A 132 6.51 -15.65 9.38
N HIS A 133 7.07 -16.03 8.23
CA HIS A 133 6.45 -16.96 7.28
C HIS A 133 4.97 -16.62 7.02
N SER A 134 4.69 -15.34 6.82
CA SER A 134 3.34 -14.80 6.65
C SER A 134 3.25 -13.80 5.52
N ALA A 135 2.04 -13.60 5.01
CA ALA A 135 1.73 -12.64 3.97
C ALA A 135 0.41 -11.91 4.28
N ASN A 136 0.37 -10.62 3.92
CA ASN A 136 -0.88 -9.89 3.78
C ASN A 136 -1.22 -9.83 2.30
N ILE A 137 -2.31 -10.48 1.91
CA ILE A 137 -2.77 -10.51 0.52
C ILE A 137 -3.70 -9.32 0.29
N TRP A 138 -3.44 -8.54 -0.74
CA TRP A 138 -4.28 -7.41 -1.14
C TRP A 138 -5.57 -7.90 -1.79
N THR A 139 -6.70 -7.33 -1.39
CA THR A 139 -8.03 -7.63 -1.95
C THR A 139 -8.34 -6.76 -3.16
N LYS A 140 -9.44 -7.06 -3.88
CA LYS A 140 -9.97 -6.21 -4.96
C LYS A 140 -10.41 -4.83 -4.45
N GLU A 141 -10.77 -4.72 -3.17
CA GLU A 141 -11.18 -3.46 -2.55
C GLU A 141 -9.98 -2.57 -2.20
N SER A 142 -8.80 -3.14 -2.00
CA SER A 142 -7.58 -2.39 -1.72
C SER A 142 -7.17 -1.46 -2.87
N ALA A 143 -6.48 -0.37 -2.56
CA ALA A 143 -5.91 0.51 -3.57
C ALA A 143 -4.96 -0.24 -4.53
N GLN A 144 -4.19 -1.22 -4.02
CA GLN A 144 -3.28 -2.06 -4.78
C GLN A 144 -4.03 -2.96 -5.76
N GLY A 145 -5.11 -3.58 -5.30
CA GLY A 145 -5.95 -4.41 -6.13
C GLY A 145 -6.62 -3.61 -7.25
N GLN A 146 -7.22 -2.47 -6.90
CA GLN A 146 -7.87 -1.58 -7.87
C GLN A 146 -6.87 -1.06 -8.92
N LEU A 147 -5.63 -0.73 -8.54
CA LEU A 147 -4.59 -0.31 -9.50
C LEU A 147 -4.25 -1.44 -10.49
N LEU A 148 -4.08 -2.67 -10.00
CA LEU A 148 -3.78 -3.82 -10.85
C LEU A 148 -4.95 -4.12 -11.81
N GLU A 149 -6.20 -4.04 -11.35
CA GLU A 149 -7.38 -4.22 -12.22
C GLU A 149 -7.48 -3.11 -13.28
N GLN A 150 -7.19 -1.85 -12.94
CA GLN A 150 -7.12 -0.74 -13.92
C GLN A 150 -6.11 -1.03 -15.03
N LEU A 151 -4.96 -1.62 -14.68
CA LEU A 151 -3.91 -2.06 -15.61
C LEU A 151 -4.27 -3.31 -16.42
N GLY A 152 -5.40 -3.96 -16.11
CA GLY A 152 -5.90 -5.14 -16.82
C GLY A 152 -5.51 -6.49 -16.22
N PHE A 153 -4.87 -6.51 -15.04
CA PHE A 153 -4.64 -7.75 -14.32
C PHE A 153 -5.94 -8.30 -13.73
N THR A 154 -6.02 -9.62 -13.59
CA THR A 154 -7.08 -10.30 -12.83
C THR A 154 -6.49 -10.81 -11.52
N LEU A 155 -7.02 -10.36 -10.38
CA LEU A 155 -6.59 -10.87 -9.08
C LEU A 155 -7.16 -12.26 -8.83
N ALA A 156 -6.34 -13.14 -8.24
CA ALA A 156 -6.76 -14.48 -7.87
C ALA A 156 -7.78 -14.42 -6.72
N ASP A 157 -8.88 -15.16 -6.86
CA ASP A 157 -9.84 -15.32 -5.79
C ASP A 157 -9.27 -16.25 -4.72
N LEU A 158 -9.44 -15.85 -3.46
CA LEU A 158 -8.95 -16.64 -2.33
C LEU A 158 -9.87 -17.86 -2.10
N PRO A 159 -9.29 -19.04 -1.84
CA PRO A 159 -10.08 -20.22 -1.47
C PRO A 159 -11.01 -19.94 -0.29
N GLY A 160 -12.23 -20.47 -0.35
CA GLY A 160 -13.15 -20.44 0.80
C GLY A 160 -12.57 -21.20 2.00
N GLY A 161 -12.93 -20.78 3.22
CA GLY A 161 -12.50 -21.43 4.46
C GLY A 161 -11.12 -21.00 4.98
N LEU A 162 -10.47 -20.04 4.34
CA LEU A 162 -9.26 -19.43 4.87
C LEU A 162 -9.59 -18.62 6.14
N HIS A 163 -8.99 -19.01 7.27
CA HIS A 163 -9.06 -18.25 8.50
C HIS A 163 -8.11 -17.06 8.45
N ALA A 164 -8.62 -15.93 7.95
CA ALA A 164 -7.91 -14.66 7.96
C ALA A 164 -7.68 -14.19 9.41
N SER A 165 -6.43 -13.87 9.77
CA SER A 165 -6.17 -13.25 11.07
C SER A 165 -6.77 -11.84 11.12
N GLN A 166 -7.51 -11.55 12.20
CA GLN A 166 -8.07 -10.22 12.48
C GLN A 166 -7.19 -9.39 13.43
N SER A 167 -5.90 -9.74 13.56
CA SER A 167 -4.97 -9.08 14.50
C SER A 167 -4.81 -7.57 14.29
N GLN A 168 -5.17 -7.06 13.10
CA GLN A 168 -5.12 -5.63 12.76
C GLN A 168 -6.53 -5.02 12.59
N GLY A 169 -7.53 -5.59 13.24
CA GLY A 169 -8.94 -5.18 13.12
C GLY A 169 -9.63 -5.77 11.89
N LYS A 170 -10.89 -5.37 11.68
CA LYS A 170 -11.64 -5.67 10.46
C LYS A 170 -11.17 -4.72 9.36
N ARG A 171 -10.37 -5.26 8.43
CA ARG A 171 -9.86 -4.54 7.26
C ARG A 171 -10.45 -5.13 6.00
N HIS A 172 -10.76 -4.28 5.03
CA HIS A 172 -11.26 -4.71 3.73
C HIS A 172 -10.15 -4.84 2.69
N ASP A 173 -9.02 -4.15 2.87
CA ASP A 173 -7.91 -4.16 1.91
C ASP A 173 -7.00 -5.39 1.98
N ILE A 174 -6.97 -6.12 3.11
CA ILE A 174 -6.07 -7.26 3.27
C ILE A 174 -6.73 -8.52 3.84
N VAL A 175 -6.20 -9.65 3.41
CA VAL A 175 -6.37 -10.95 4.07
C VAL A 175 -5.03 -11.42 4.60
N GLN A 176 -4.94 -11.60 5.92
CA GLN A 176 -3.71 -12.00 6.60
C GLN A 176 -3.61 -13.52 6.67
N LEU A 177 -2.57 -14.09 6.08
CA LEU A 177 -2.32 -15.52 6.05
C LEU A 177 -0.93 -15.86 6.58
N GLY A 178 -0.83 -16.94 7.34
CA GLY A 178 0.41 -17.51 7.85
C GLY A 178 0.28 -19.01 8.05
N GLY A 179 1.39 -19.68 8.38
CA GLY A 179 1.41 -21.13 8.59
C GLY A 179 0.97 -21.89 7.33
N GLU A 180 0.18 -22.94 7.53
CA GLU A 180 -0.32 -23.80 6.45
C GLU A 180 -1.21 -23.08 5.43
N ASN A 181 -1.86 -21.99 5.83
CA ASN A 181 -2.77 -21.22 4.97
C ASN A 181 -2.03 -20.32 3.96
N LEU A 182 -0.72 -20.10 4.15
CA LEU A 182 0.06 -19.24 3.27
C LEU A 182 0.09 -19.77 1.84
N ALA A 183 0.42 -21.06 1.65
CA ALA A 183 0.50 -21.66 0.31
C ALA A 183 -0.86 -21.61 -0.41
N ALA A 184 -1.96 -21.84 0.32
CA ALA A 184 -3.31 -21.80 -0.23
C ALA A 184 -3.73 -20.40 -0.71
N GLY A 185 -3.25 -19.34 -0.05
CA GLY A 185 -3.54 -17.96 -0.47
C GLY A 185 -2.69 -17.46 -1.63
N LEU A 186 -1.50 -18.03 -1.86
CA LEU A 186 -0.60 -17.67 -2.96
C LEU A 186 -0.92 -18.48 -4.23
N ASN A 187 -2.19 -18.51 -4.60
CA ASN A 187 -2.75 -19.35 -5.67
C ASN A 187 -2.71 -18.72 -7.07
N GLY A 188 -2.18 -17.51 -7.22
CA GLY A 188 -1.97 -16.87 -8.51
C GLY A 188 -0.91 -17.56 -9.36
N GLN A 189 -1.06 -17.45 -10.68
CA GLN A 189 -0.04 -17.89 -11.64
C GLN A 189 1.21 -17.02 -11.60
N SER A 190 1.09 -15.78 -11.10
CA SER A 190 2.19 -14.84 -10.84
C SER A 190 1.98 -14.14 -9.50
N LEU A 191 3.07 -13.82 -8.79
CA LEU A 191 3.05 -13.10 -7.51
C LEU A 191 3.63 -11.69 -7.67
N PHE A 192 2.93 -10.69 -7.14
CA PHE A 192 3.40 -9.31 -7.04
C PHE A 192 3.66 -8.93 -5.58
N LEU A 193 4.92 -8.63 -5.25
CA LEU A 193 5.32 -8.27 -3.89
C LEU A 193 5.37 -6.75 -3.75
N PHE A 194 4.32 -6.19 -3.16
CA PHE A 194 4.33 -4.82 -2.67
C PHE A 194 5.15 -4.72 -1.40
N ALA A 195 5.75 -3.56 -1.18
CA ALA A 195 6.70 -3.32 -0.09
C ALA A 195 7.86 -4.35 -0.05
N GLY A 196 8.15 -5.00 -1.17
CA GLY A 196 9.14 -6.08 -1.28
C GLY A 196 10.24 -5.74 -2.29
N ASP A 197 11.43 -6.30 -2.05
CA ASP A 197 12.56 -6.24 -2.97
C ASP A 197 12.97 -7.63 -3.46
N GLN A 198 14.09 -7.72 -4.17
CA GLN A 198 14.58 -8.99 -4.71
C GLN A 198 14.88 -10.02 -3.62
N LYS A 199 15.33 -9.61 -2.43
CA LYS A 199 15.60 -10.55 -1.33
C LYS A 199 14.31 -11.22 -0.87
N ASP A 200 13.19 -10.50 -0.91
CA ASP A 200 11.89 -11.07 -0.57
C ASP A 200 11.38 -12.04 -1.63
N ALA A 201 11.57 -11.72 -2.91
CA ALA A 201 11.27 -12.63 -4.00
C ALA A 201 12.13 -13.90 -3.91
N ASP A 202 13.43 -13.76 -3.62
CA ASP A 202 14.35 -14.87 -3.41
C ASP A 202 13.96 -15.71 -2.19
N ALA A 203 13.50 -15.08 -1.11
CA ALA A 203 13.01 -15.78 0.07
C ALA A 203 11.75 -16.62 -0.22
N ILE A 204 10.82 -16.12 -1.05
CA ILE A 204 9.68 -16.92 -1.53
C ILE A 204 10.18 -18.10 -2.38
N ASN A 205 11.07 -17.84 -3.34
CA ASN A 205 11.58 -18.86 -4.25
C ASN A 205 12.40 -19.96 -3.54
N ALA A 206 13.08 -19.61 -2.45
CA ALA A 206 13.87 -20.55 -1.65
C ALA A 206 13.04 -21.30 -0.59
N ASN A 207 11.78 -20.93 -0.37
CA ASN A 207 10.95 -21.53 0.66
C ASN A 207 10.38 -22.90 0.20
N PRO A 208 10.78 -24.03 0.82
CA PRO A 208 10.32 -25.36 0.41
C PRO A 208 8.81 -25.54 0.51
N LEU A 209 8.14 -24.83 1.43
CA LEU A 209 6.69 -24.88 1.59
C LEU A 209 5.94 -24.23 0.42
N LEU A 210 6.62 -23.37 -0.36
CA LEU A 210 6.05 -22.62 -1.47
C LEU A 210 6.57 -23.11 -2.84
N ALA A 211 7.52 -24.06 -2.85
CA ALA A 211 8.20 -24.51 -4.06
C ALA A 211 7.27 -25.12 -5.12
N HIS A 212 6.14 -25.69 -4.69
CA HIS A 212 5.13 -26.30 -5.55
C HIS A 212 4.15 -25.29 -6.16
N LEU A 213 4.23 -24.00 -5.79
CA LEU A 213 3.31 -22.99 -6.29
C LEU A 213 3.63 -22.69 -7.77
N PRO A 214 2.61 -22.56 -8.64
CA PRO A 214 2.81 -22.31 -10.07
C PRO A 214 3.69 -21.08 -10.36
N ALA A 215 3.53 -20.02 -9.55
CA ALA A 215 4.33 -18.82 -9.68
C ALA A 215 5.81 -19.03 -9.30
N VAL A 216 6.11 -19.91 -8.33
CA VAL A 216 7.48 -20.22 -7.91
C VAL A 216 8.16 -21.13 -8.92
N GLU A 217 7.51 -22.24 -9.31
CA GLU A 217 8.00 -23.13 -10.38
C GLU A 217 8.22 -22.36 -11.68
N GLY A 218 7.31 -21.43 -11.96
CA GLY A 218 7.34 -20.56 -13.11
C GLY A 218 8.35 -19.41 -13.06
N LYS A 219 9.03 -19.16 -11.93
CA LYS A 219 9.88 -17.98 -11.68
C LYS A 219 9.17 -16.64 -11.93
N ARG A 220 7.90 -16.56 -11.55
CA ARG A 220 7.00 -15.40 -11.72
C ARG A 220 6.69 -14.73 -10.39
N VAL A 221 7.75 -14.41 -9.65
CA VAL A 221 7.71 -13.75 -8.34
C VAL A 221 8.36 -12.38 -8.50
N TYR A 222 7.54 -11.33 -8.57
CA TYR A 222 7.97 -10.00 -9.02
C TYR A 222 7.88 -8.98 -7.87
N PRO A 223 9.02 -8.48 -7.38
CA PRO A 223 9.03 -7.40 -6.39
C PRO A 223 8.73 -6.05 -7.03
N LEU A 224 7.80 -5.30 -6.45
CA LEU A 224 7.36 -3.99 -6.94
C LEU A 224 8.05 -2.81 -6.24
N GLY A 225 8.91 -3.08 -5.26
CA GLY A 225 9.68 -2.06 -4.54
C GLY A 225 9.19 -1.88 -3.10
N THR A 226 10.13 -1.59 -2.21
CA THR A 226 9.90 -1.39 -0.77
C THR A 226 8.99 -0.20 -0.45
N GLU A 227 8.90 0.75 -1.36
CA GLU A 227 8.18 2.02 -1.28
C GLU A 227 6.71 1.92 -1.70
N THR A 228 6.22 0.72 -2.01
CA THR A 228 4.87 0.48 -2.54
C THR A 228 3.88 -0.03 -1.47
N PHE A 229 4.23 0.10 -0.19
CA PHE A 229 3.40 -0.39 0.93
C PHE A 229 2.04 0.32 1.06
N ARG A 230 2.01 1.63 0.78
CA ARG A 230 0.81 2.44 0.67
C ARG A 230 0.77 2.98 -0.75
N LEU A 231 -0.40 3.00 -1.36
CA LEU A 231 -0.58 3.65 -2.64
C LEU A 231 -1.07 5.08 -2.45
N ASP A 232 -0.27 5.98 -3.00
CA ASP A 232 -0.51 7.39 -3.23
C ASP A 232 -0.04 7.68 -4.67
N TYR A 233 -0.19 8.92 -5.14
CA TYR A 233 0.24 9.30 -6.48
C TYR A 233 1.72 8.89 -6.77
N TYR A 234 2.62 9.07 -5.79
CA TYR A 234 4.05 8.84 -5.99
C TYR A 234 4.37 7.36 -6.14
N SER A 235 3.92 6.55 -5.20
CA SER A 235 4.11 5.09 -5.21
C SER A 235 3.38 4.44 -6.38
N ALA A 236 2.18 4.91 -6.75
CA ALA A 236 1.47 4.41 -7.93
C ALA A 236 2.28 4.67 -9.22
N VAL A 237 2.90 5.85 -9.37
CA VAL A 237 3.79 6.13 -10.50
C VAL A 237 5.01 5.19 -10.51
N LEU A 238 5.60 4.91 -9.35
CA LEU A 238 6.72 3.96 -9.24
C LEU A 238 6.31 2.53 -9.59
N VAL A 239 5.10 2.11 -9.22
CA VAL A 239 4.53 0.82 -9.64
C VAL A 239 4.37 0.76 -11.16
N LEU A 240 3.83 1.81 -11.79
CA LEU A 240 3.74 1.87 -13.26
C LEU A 240 5.12 1.73 -13.92
N GLN A 241 6.14 2.42 -13.39
CA GLN A 241 7.50 2.32 -13.90
C GLN A 241 8.08 0.91 -13.74
N ARG A 242 7.84 0.26 -12.59
CA ARG A 242 8.30 -1.12 -12.35
C ARG A 242 7.64 -2.10 -13.32
N LEU A 243 6.33 -2.01 -13.48
CA LEU A 243 5.58 -2.87 -14.39
C LEU A 243 5.97 -2.63 -15.85
N ALA A 244 6.22 -1.39 -16.24
CA ALA A 244 6.78 -1.07 -17.56
C ALA A 244 8.13 -1.75 -17.80
N ALA A 245 9.04 -1.68 -16.82
CA ALA A 245 10.35 -2.34 -16.94
C ALA A 245 10.28 -3.87 -17.00
N LEU A 246 9.23 -4.47 -16.42
CA LEU A 246 9.04 -5.92 -16.39
C LEU A 246 8.30 -6.46 -17.63
N PHE A 247 7.38 -5.68 -18.21
CA PHE A 247 6.37 -6.20 -19.13
C PHE A 247 6.10 -5.38 -20.40
N ALA A 248 6.75 -4.22 -20.59
CA ALA A 248 6.58 -3.36 -21.77
C ALA A 248 7.78 -3.38 -22.73
#